data_AF-A0A1Q7CMN4-F1
#
_entry.id   AF-A0A1Q7CMN4-F1
#
_cell.length_a   1.000
_cell.length_b   1.000
_cell.length_c   1.000
_cell.angle_alpha   90.00
_cell.angle_beta   90.00
_cell.angle_gamma   90.00
#
_symmetry.space_group_name_H-M   'P 1'
#
loop_
_entity.id
_entity.type
_entity.pdbx_description
1 polymer ?
#
loop_
_entity_poly.entity_id
_entity_poly.type
_entity_poly.pdbx_seq_one_letter_code
_entity_poly.pdbx_strand_id
1 'polypeptide(L)'
;MDKQGMRHSSTKLREPQGGFSILEMMFATVILLVGLVAIAQLVPASIQLNYSNRMDSSALVFAQRELDQFLDQPLTSSSFTDAAGNVCQLGDPTVTNAVQGSTVATYNNQPVIVFPPAPSSPPPQSLNGGYAFTYQDPTDPSGAIYEVAWAVIVTGNGGTPSAKRFILGVRQAGGNGYFQPITLDTMVSK
;
A
#
# COMPACT_ATOMS: atom_id res chain seq x y z
N MET A 1 75.88 -20.80 -57.92
CA MET A 1 74.42 -20.63 -57.84
C MET A 1 73.97 -21.11 -56.47
N ASP A 2 73.10 -20.31 -55.84
CA ASP A 2 72.21 -20.64 -54.72
C ASP A 2 72.81 -20.91 -53.33
N LYS A 3 72.22 -20.50 -52.21
CA LYS A 3 71.29 -19.39 -51.90
C LYS A 3 71.34 -19.30 -50.37
N GLN A 4 71.69 -18.14 -49.83
CA GLN A 4 71.85 -17.92 -48.39
C GLN A 4 70.46 -17.91 -47.71
N GLY A 5 70.19 -18.89 -46.85
CA GLY A 5 68.92 -19.01 -46.12
C GLY A 5 68.81 -17.96 -45.00
N MET A 6 67.93 -16.98 -45.18
CA MET A 6 67.53 -16.02 -44.14
C MET A 6 66.79 -16.71 -43.00
N ARG A 7 67.32 -16.61 -41.78
CA ARG A 7 66.61 -16.91 -40.53
C ARG A 7 65.71 -15.73 -40.16
N HIS A 8 64.39 -15.91 -40.20
CA HIS A 8 63.46 -14.94 -39.63
C HIS A 8 63.46 -15.05 -38.10
N SER A 9 63.95 -14.00 -37.45
CA SER A 9 63.78 -13.79 -36.01
C SER A 9 62.38 -13.21 -35.76
N SER A 10 61.49 -13.99 -35.14
CA SER A 10 60.21 -13.50 -34.65
C SER A 10 60.44 -12.74 -33.35
N THR A 11 60.42 -11.42 -33.42
CA THR A 11 60.44 -10.52 -32.26
C THR A 11 59.07 -10.54 -31.60
N LYS A 12 58.95 -11.22 -30.45
CA LYS A 12 57.80 -11.08 -29.54
C LYS A 12 57.75 -9.64 -29.02
N LEU A 13 56.73 -8.89 -29.44
CA LEU A 13 56.39 -7.61 -28.84
C LEU A 13 56.01 -7.85 -27.38
N ARG A 14 56.83 -7.36 -26.45
CA ARG A 14 56.48 -7.29 -25.03
C ARG A 14 55.42 -6.21 -24.88
N GLU A 15 54.21 -6.59 -24.45
CA GLU A 15 53.22 -5.62 -23.99
C GLU A 15 53.79 -4.86 -22.79
N PRO A 16 53.78 -3.51 -22.82
CA PRO A 16 54.19 -2.72 -21.67
C PRO A 16 53.16 -2.93 -20.54
N GLN A 17 53.62 -3.53 -19.44
CA GLN A 17 52.89 -3.49 -18.17
C GLN A 17 52.94 -2.06 -17.63
N GLY A 18 52.01 -1.22 -18.08
CA GLY A 18 51.80 0.11 -17.52
C GLY A 18 51.19 -0.03 -16.13
N GLY A 19 51.94 0.34 -15.09
CA GLY A 19 51.38 0.49 -13.74
C GLY A 19 50.34 1.62 -13.73
N PHE A 20 49.30 1.48 -12.89
CA PHE A 20 48.27 2.50 -12.71
C PHE A 20 48.86 3.86 -12.33
N SER A 21 48.43 4.91 -13.01
CA SER A 21 48.83 6.29 -12.69
C SER A 21 48.17 6.75 -11.39
N ILE A 22 48.85 7.60 -10.62
CA ILE A 22 48.30 8.20 -9.38
C ILE A 22 46.97 8.92 -9.67
N LEU A 23 46.85 9.59 -10.82
CA LEU A 23 45.61 10.25 -11.25
C LEU A 23 44.46 9.26 -11.44
N GLU A 24 44.77 8.09 -11.98
CA GLU A 24 43.81 7.01 -12.24
C GLU A 24 43.31 6.41 -10.93
N MET A 25 44.20 6.26 -9.94
CA MET A 25 43.85 5.88 -8.57
C MET A 25 42.95 6.93 -7.90
N MET A 26 43.25 8.23 -8.04
CA MET A 26 42.40 9.29 -7.50
C MET A 26 41.00 9.26 -8.12
N PHE A 27 40.89 9.13 -9.45
CA PHE A 27 39.60 9.01 -10.11
C PHE A 27 38.83 7.76 -9.65
N ALA A 28 39.51 6.62 -9.54
CA ALA A 28 38.90 5.37 -9.06
C ALA A 28 38.34 5.53 -7.64
N THR A 29 39.06 6.21 -6.73
CA THR A 29 38.56 6.46 -5.36
C THR A 29 37.34 7.38 -5.33
N VAL A 30 37.26 8.39 -6.20
CA VAL A 30 36.08 9.27 -6.30
C VAL A 30 34.88 8.50 -6.82
N ILE A 31 35.05 7.70 -7.88
CA ILE A 31 33.98 6.85 -8.43
C ILE A 31 33.51 5.85 -7.37
N LEU A 32 34.44 5.23 -6.62
CA LEU A 32 34.13 4.31 -5.54
C LEU A 32 33.33 4.99 -4.41
N LEU A 33 33.74 6.18 -3.98
CA LEU A 33 33.04 6.93 -2.93
C LEU A 33 31.63 7.31 -3.35
N VAL A 34 31.45 7.82 -4.59
CA VAL A 34 30.12 8.15 -5.13
C VAL A 34 29.26 6.89 -5.20
N GLY A 35 29.81 5.77 -5.67
CA GLY A 35 29.10 4.48 -5.71
C GLY A 35 28.69 3.99 -4.32
N LEU A 36 29.56 4.13 -3.32
CA LEU A 36 29.28 3.71 -1.94
C LEU A 36 28.19 4.54 -1.29
N VAL A 37 28.21 5.88 -1.48
CA VAL A 37 27.14 6.76 -1.01
C VAL A 37 25.81 6.43 -1.69
N ALA A 38 25.83 6.16 -2.99
CA ALA A 38 24.62 5.76 -3.73
C ALA A 38 24.01 4.45 -3.19
N ILE A 39 24.84 3.44 -2.87
CA ILE A 39 24.36 2.19 -2.28
C ILE A 39 23.83 2.40 -0.86
N ALA A 40 24.50 3.24 -0.06
CA ALA A 40 24.13 3.51 1.32
C ALA A 40 22.72 4.11 1.46
N GLN A 41 22.27 4.92 0.50
CA GLN A 41 20.90 5.45 0.48
C GLN A 41 19.88 4.48 -0.15
N LEU A 42 20.31 3.65 -1.11
CA LEU A 42 19.41 2.71 -1.80
C LEU A 42 18.93 1.59 -0.89
N VAL A 43 19.76 1.10 0.03
CA VAL A 43 19.40 0.00 0.93
C VAL A 43 18.26 0.39 1.89
N PRO A 44 18.33 1.48 2.67
CA PRO A 44 17.23 1.92 3.52
C PRO A 44 15.96 2.25 2.73
N ALA A 45 16.09 2.91 1.58
CA ALA A 45 14.95 3.22 0.71
C ALA A 45 14.24 1.95 0.24
N SER A 46 15.01 0.92 -0.14
CA SER A 46 14.45 -0.37 -0.57
C SER A 46 13.75 -1.11 0.57
N ILE A 47 14.30 -1.06 1.78
CA ILE A 47 13.67 -1.66 2.97
C ILE A 47 12.35 -0.95 3.28
N GLN A 48 12.33 0.37 3.24
CA GLN A 48 11.12 1.17 3.49
C GLN A 48 10.04 0.86 2.44
N LEU A 49 10.40 0.80 1.15
CA LEU A 49 9.47 0.44 0.07
C LEU A 49 8.94 -0.98 0.23
N ASN A 50 9.78 -1.95 0.60
CA ASN A 50 9.33 -3.32 0.82
C ASN A 50 8.36 -3.41 2.01
N TYR A 51 8.67 -2.71 3.11
CA TYR A 51 7.81 -2.63 4.27
C TYR A 51 6.44 -2.05 3.92
N SER A 52 6.41 -0.93 3.18
CA SER A 52 5.17 -0.33 2.66
C SER A 52 4.37 -1.30 1.79
N ASN A 53 5.01 -1.95 0.82
CA ASN A 53 4.32 -2.90 -0.06
C ASN A 53 3.68 -4.06 0.71
N ARG A 54 4.33 -4.54 1.78
CA ARG A 54 3.78 -5.59 2.63
C ARG A 54 2.56 -5.08 3.41
N MET A 55 2.62 -3.87 3.95
CA MET A 55 1.49 -3.25 4.66
C MET A 55 0.30 -2.98 3.75
N ASP A 56 0.53 -2.52 2.51
CA ASP A 56 -0.55 -2.30 1.55
C ASP A 56 -1.19 -3.63 1.13
N SER A 57 -0.38 -4.67 0.96
CA SER A 57 -0.90 -6.00 0.63
C SER A 57 -1.77 -6.59 1.74
N SER A 58 -1.36 -6.47 3.01
CA SER A 58 -2.17 -6.95 4.14
C SER A 58 -3.45 -6.14 4.30
N ALA A 59 -3.37 -4.81 4.19
CA ALA A 59 -4.53 -3.93 4.23
C ALA A 59 -5.53 -4.22 3.09
N LEU A 60 -5.04 -4.52 1.88
CA LEU A 60 -5.90 -4.90 0.75
C LEU A 60 -6.61 -6.23 0.99
N VAL A 61 -5.90 -7.25 1.46
CA VAL A 61 -6.50 -8.57 1.76
C VAL A 61 -7.57 -8.43 2.85
N PHE A 62 -7.30 -7.61 3.87
CA PHE A 62 -8.27 -7.32 4.91
C PHE A 62 -9.50 -6.58 4.35
N ALA A 63 -9.27 -5.51 3.58
CA ALA A 63 -10.32 -4.72 2.93
C ALA A 63 -11.25 -5.60 2.06
N GLN A 64 -10.68 -6.54 1.31
CA GLN A 64 -11.44 -7.47 0.47
C GLN A 64 -12.31 -8.41 1.31
N ARG A 65 -11.76 -9.00 2.37
CA ARG A 65 -12.51 -9.91 3.26
C ARG A 65 -13.68 -9.24 3.95
N GLU A 66 -13.51 -8.00 4.41
CA GLU A 66 -14.60 -7.23 5.01
C GLU A 66 -15.66 -6.84 3.98
N LEU A 67 -15.23 -6.41 2.80
CA LEU A 67 -16.13 -6.07 1.71
C LEU A 67 -16.95 -7.29 1.26
N ASP A 68 -16.35 -8.48 1.19
CA ASP A 68 -17.05 -9.73 0.88
C ASP A 68 -18.13 -10.03 1.93
N GLN A 69 -17.83 -9.83 3.22
CA GLN A 69 -18.81 -9.99 4.30
C GLN A 69 -19.96 -8.98 4.16
N PHE A 70 -19.69 -7.73 3.75
CA PHE A 70 -20.73 -6.71 3.54
C PHE A 70 -21.66 -7.08 2.39
N LEU A 71 -21.10 -7.63 1.31
CA LEU A 71 -21.84 -8.02 0.12
C LEU A 71 -22.74 -9.24 0.34
N ASP A 72 -22.40 -10.11 1.30
CA ASP A 72 -23.23 -11.26 1.67
C ASP A 72 -24.46 -10.87 2.49
N GLN A 73 -24.51 -9.65 3.02
CA GLN A 73 -25.63 -9.19 3.85
C GLN A 73 -26.86 -8.83 3.00
N PRO A 74 -28.09 -9.12 3.49
CA PRO A 74 -29.31 -8.68 2.83
C PRO A 74 -29.36 -7.14 2.68
N LEU A 75 -29.89 -6.65 1.55
CA LEU A 75 -30.06 -5.20 1.32
C LEU A 75 -30.90 -4.50 2.41
N THR A 76 -31.79 -5.22 3.10
CA THR A 76 -32.61 -4.70 4.19
C THR A 76 -31.88 -4.64 5.53
N SER A 77 -30.73 -5.31 5.67
CA SER A 77 -29.97 -5.30 6.92
C SER A 77 -29.29 -3.96 7.13
N SER A 78 -29.43 -3.38 8.32
CA SER A 78 -28.77 -2.13 8.69
C SER A 78 -27.44 -2.34 9.41
N SER A 79 -27.16 -3.55 9.90
CA SER A 79 -25.89 -3.91 10.54
C SER A 79 -25.69 -5.43 10.58
N PHE A 80 -24.45 -5.85 10.83
CA PHE A 80 -24.11 -7.23 11.17
C PHE A 80 -22.93 -7.26 12.14
N THR A 81 -22.65 -8.42 12.72
CA THR A 81 -21.45 -8.63 13.53
C THR A 81 -20.45 -9.47 12.75
N ASP A 82 -19.24 -8.96 12.57
CA ASP A 82 -18.18 -9.66 11.84
C ASP A 82 -17.61 -10.84 12.66
N ALA A 83 -16.71 -11.62 12.04
CA ALA A 83 -16.04 -12.74 12.69
C ALA A 83 -15.13 -12.33 13.88
N ALA A 84 -14.72 -11.07 13.94
CA ALA A 84 -13.92 -10.51 15.03
C ALA A 84 -14.77 -9.92 16.17
N GLY A 85 -16.11 -9.95 16.04
CA GLY A 85 -17.05 -9.44 17.03
C GLY A 85 -17.36 -7.94 16.91
N ASN A 86 -16.89 -7.26 15.85
CA ASN A 86 -17.21 -5.86 15.61
C ASN A 86 -18.61 -5.72 15.01
N VAL A 87 -19.36 -4.71 15.45
CA VAL A 87 -20.67 -4.39 14.88
C VAL A 87 -20.48 -3.43 13.73
N CYS A 88 -20.69 -3.92 12.51
CA CYS A 88 -20.52 -3.19 11.27
C CYS A 88 -21.87 -2.68 10.76
N GLN A 89 -22.02 -1.36 10.65
CA GLN A 89 -23.21 -0.72 10.09
C GLN A 89 -23.22 -0.76 8.57
N LEU A 90 -24.38 -1.01 7.98
CA LEU A 90 -24.59 -1.19 6.53
C LEU A 90 -25.53 -0.14 5.92
N GLY A 91 -25.76 0.97 6.60
CA GLY A 91 -26.72 1.99 6.19
C GLY A 91 -28.16 1.67 6.59
N ASP A 92 -28.88 2.71 7.01
CA ASP A 92 -30.31 2.71 7.23
C ASP A 92 -31.03 2.63 5.87
N PRO A 93 -31.86 1.58 5.62
CA PRO A 93 -32.59 1.44 4.36
C PRO A 93 -33.65 2.51 4.11
N THR A 94 -34.06 3.26 5.15
CA THR A 94 -35.02 4.37 5.04
C THR A 94 -34.39 5.66 4.52
N VAL A 95 -33.07 5.79 4.65
CA VAL A 95 -32.30 6.95 4.18
C VAL A 95 -31.65 6.61 2.84
N THR A 96 -32.38 6.88 1.75
CA THR A 96 -31.94 6.55 0.39
C THR A 96 -31.23 7.70 -0.31
N ASN A 97 -30.30 7.39 -1.21
CA ASN A 97 -29.59 8.31 -2.10
C ASN A 97 -28.73 9.36 -1.36
N ALA A 98 -28.31 9.05 -0.14
CA ALA A 98 -27.39 9.86 0.66
C ALA A 98 -26.23 8.98 1.17
N VAL A 99 -25.06 9.61 1.36
CA VAL A 99 -23.91 8.96 2.00
C VAL A 99 -24.19 8.79 3.48
N GLN A 100 -24.02 7.58 3.98
CA GLN A 100 -24.13 7.23 5.40
C GLN A 100 -22.79 6.68 5.90
N GLY A 101 -22.44 6.98 7.15
CA GLY A 101 -21.20 6.51 7.76
C GLY A 101 -20.03 7.48 7.65
N SER A 102 -18.88 6.99 7.20
CA SER A 102 -17.65 7.80 7.14
C SER A 102 -17.67 8.87 6.06
N THR A 103 -16.98 9.97 6.34
CA THR A 103 -16.87 11.09 5.41
C THR A 103 -16.17 10.63 4.14
N VAL A 104 -16.80 10.85 3.00
CA VAL A 104 -16.23 10.57 1.68
C VAL A 104 -15.81 11.89 1.04
N ALA A 105 -14.58 11.95 0.54
CA ALA A 105 -14.12 13.00 -0.36
C ALA A 105 -13.92 12.42 -1.76
N THR A 106 -13.87 13.29 -2.77
CA THR A 106 -13.54 12.88 -4.14
C THR A 106 -12.12 13.31 -4.45
N TYR A 107 -11.27 12.36 -4.81
CA TYR A 107 -9.91 12.61 -5.29
C TYR A 107 -9.76 11.99 -6.68
N ASN A 108 -9.34 12.77 -7.68
CA ASN A 108 -9.24 12.31 -9.08
C ASN A 108 -10.51 11.58 -9.58
N ASN A 109 -11.70 12.13 -9.31
CA ASN A 109 -12.99 11.53 -9.65
C ASN A 109 -13.29 10.16 -9.00
N GLN A 110 -12.51 9.73 -8.01
CA GLN A 110 -12.76 8.52 -7.21
C GLN A 110 -13.19 8.89 -5.79
N PRO A 111 -14.19 8.20 -5.21
CA PRO A 111 -14.53 8.38 -3.80
C PRO A 111 -13.43 7.80 -2.92
N VAL A 112 -13.06 8.53 -1.88
CA VAL A 112 -12.02 8.14 -0.90
C VAL A 112 -12.55 8.44 0.49
N ILE A 113 -12.32 7.53 1.43
CA ILE A 113 -12.67 7.74 2.83
C ILE A 113 -11.70 8.75 3.46
N VAL A 114 -12.26 9.80 4.06
CA VAL A 114 -11.51 10.75 4.87
C VAL A 114 -11.41 10.20 6.27
N PHE A 115 -10.22 9.75 6.62
CA PHE A 115 -9.95 9.31 7.97
C PHE A 115 -9.71 10.52 8.87
N PRO A 116 -10.34 10.57 10.07
CA PRO A 116 -10.02 11.60 11.05
C PRO A 116 -8.55 11.48 11.47
N PRO A 117 -7.92 12.54 12.00
CA PRO A 117 -6.60 12.43 12.60
C PRO A 117 -6.63 11.31 13.65
N ALA A 118 -5.61 10.45 13.64
CA ALA A 118 -5.53 9.32 14.57
C ALA A 118 -5.70 9.81 16.02
N PRO A 119 -6.62 9.24 16.81
CA PRO A 119 -6.68 9.56 18.23
C PRO A 119 -5.37 9.15 18.91
N SER A 120 -4.89 9.94 19.86
CA SER A 120 -3.64 9.72 20.61
C SER A 120 -3.70 8.56 21.62
N SER A 121 -4.62 7.62 21.47
CA SER A 121 -4.85 6.50 22.37
C SER A 121 -5.63 5.39 21.63
N PRO A 122 -5.47 4.11 22.01
CA PRO A 122 -6.08 2.98 21.28
C PRO A 122 -7.59 3.20 21.17
N PRO A 123 -8.20 3.05 19.98
CA PRO A 123 -9.56 3.49 19.80
C PRO A 123 -10.58 2.45 20.30
N PRO A 124 -11.76 2.90 20.74
CA PRO A 124 -12.89 2.01 20.97
C PRO A 124 -13.29 1.31 19.67
N GLN A 125 -13.73 0.05 19.77
CA GLN A 125 -14.08 -0.86 18.67
C GLN A 125 -15.25 -0.42 17.77
N SER A 126 -15.79 0.79 17.96
CA SER A 126 -16.69 1.43 16.99
C SER A 126 -16.37 2.92 16.91
N LEU A 127 -15.45 3.27 16.02
CA LEU A 127 -15.28 4.65 15.61
C LEU A 127 -16.46 5.01 14.70
N ASN A 128 -16.90 6.26 14.77
CA ASN A 128 -17.86 6.83 13.83
C ASN A 128 -19.21 6.08 13.73
N GLY A 129 -19.81 5.73 14.88
CA GLY A 129 -21.16 5.14 14.93
C GLY A 129 -21.25 3.70 14.39
N GLY A 130 -20.13 2.97 14.30
CA GLY A 130 -20.07 1.61 13.79
C GLY A 130 -19.76 1.50 12.29
N TYR A 131 -19.28 2.59 11.68
CA TYR A 131 -18.77 2.65 10.30
C TYR A 131 -17.24 2.69 10.22
N ALA A 132 -16.57 2.48 11.35
CA ALA A 132 -15.12 2.37 11.43
C ALA A 132 -14.71 1.56 12.66
N PHE A 133 -13.59 0.87 12.56
CA PHE A 133 -12.93 0.17 13.67
C PHE A 133 -11.42 0.09 13.42
N THR A 134 -10.68 -0.43 14.40
CA THR A 134 -9.27 -0.78 14.18
C THR A 134 -9.09 -2.27 14.13
N TYR A 135 -8.21 -2.69 13.23
CA TYR A 135 -7.82 -4.07 13.04
C TYR A 135 -6.33 -4.19 13.30
N GLN A 136 -5.94 -5.22 14.05
CA GLN A 136 -4.55 -5.60 14.21
C GLN A 136 -4.44 -7.05 13.76
N ASP A 137 -3.55 -7.33 12.81
CA ASP A 137 -3.29 -8.70 12.40
C ASP A 137 -2.62 -9.47 13.56
N PRO A 138 -3.25 -10.52 14.11
CA PRO A 138 -2.66 -11.28 15.21
C PRO A 138 -1.35 -11.98 14.83
N THR A 139 -1.10 -12.15 13.53
CA THR A 139 0.10 -12.81 12.99
C THR A 139 1.22 -11.84 12.63
N ASP A 140 0.98 -10.52 12.72
CA ASP A 140 1.99 -9.52 12.42
C ASP A 140 2.91 -9.26 13.62
N PRO A 141 4.20 -9.61 13.54
CA PRO A 141 5.17 -9.36 14.61
C PRO A 141 5.46 -7.87 14.82
N SER A 142 5.13 -7.00 13.85
CA SER A 142 5.30 -5.56 13.99
C SER A 142 4.20 -4.90 14.84
N GLY A 143 3.08 -5.62 15.03
CA GLY A 143 1.93 -5.11 15.75
C GLY A 143 1.28 -3.90 15.07
N ALA A 144 1.35 -3.82 13.74
CA ALA A 144 0.75 -2.72 13.02
C ALA A 144 -0.77 -2.73 13.22
N ILE A 145 -1.31 -1.57 13.60
CA ILE A 145 -2.75 -1.35 13.71
C ILE A 145 -3.19 -0.65 12.44
N TYR A 146 -4.30 -1.13 11.89
CA TYR A 146 -4.98 -0.56 10.73
C TYR A 146 -6.27 0.10 11.18
N GLU A 147 -6.56 1.26 10.62
CA GLU A 147 -7.86 1.90 10.69
C GLU A 147 -8.66 1.51 9.45
N VAL A 148 -9.86 1.00 9.70
CA VAL A 148 -10.80 0.55 8.69
C VAL A 148 -12.02 1.44 8.84
N ALA A 149 -12.45 2.06 7.75
CA ALA A 149 -13.60 2.95 7.76
C ALA A 149 -14.33 2.83 6.44
N TRP A 150 -15.66 2.91 6.47
CA TRP A 150 -16.45 2.82 5.26
C TRP A 150 -17.63 3.77 5.27
N ALA A 151 -18.19 3.96 4.08
CA ALA A 151 -19.41 4.68 3.84
C ALA A 151 -20.33 3.82 2.97
N VAL A 152 -21.63 4.00 3.16
CA VAL A 152 -22.66 3.28 2.42
C VAL A 152 -23.59 4.27 1.75
N ILE A 153 -23.92 4.03 0.49
CA ILE A 153 -24.99 4.73 -0.23
C ILE A 153 -26.06 3.70 -0.54
N VAL A 154 -27.20 3.83 0.12
CA VAL A 154 -28.36 2.97 -0.15
C VAL A 154 -29.19 3.61 -1.25
N THR A 155 -29.41 2.90 -2.36
CA THR A 155 -30.31 3.32 -3.43
C THR A 155 -31.61 2.55 -3.28
N GLY A 156 -32.74 3.25 -3.41
CA GLY A 156 -34.06 2.66 -3.22
C GLY A 156 -35.16 3.71 -3.29
N ASN A 157 -36.39 3.28 -3.02
CA ASN A 157 -37.56 4.17 -2.98
C ASN A 157 -38.36 3.92 -1.69
N GLY A 158 -38.56 4.96 -0.88
CA GLY A 158 -39.45 4.92 0.29
C GLY A 158 -39.18 3.81 1.31
N GLY A 159 -37.91 3.50 1.59
CA GLY A 159 -37.52 2.45 2.56
C GLY A 159 -37.37 1.05 1.97
N THR A 160 -37.60 0.87 0.66
CA THR A 160 -37.27 -0.38 -0.05
C THR A 160 -35.93 -0.22 -0.75
N PRO A 161 -34.82 -0.80 -0.21
CA PRO A 161 -33.51 -0.72 -0.84
C PRO A 161 -33.45 -1.60 -2.09
N SER A 162 -33.05 -1.04 -3.22
CA SER A 162 -32.81 -1.75 -4.49
C SER A 162 -31.32 -2.02 -4.72
N ALA A 163 -30.44 -1.18 -4.17
CA ALA A 163 -28.99 -1.39 -4.21
C ALA A 163 -28.29 -0.76 -3.00
N LYS A 164 -27.08 -1.25 -2.72
CA LYS A 164 -26.13 -0.63 -1.78
C LYS A 164 -24.77 -0.51 -2.44
N ARG A 165 -24.19 0.69 -2.38
CA ARG A 165 -22.79 0.94 -2.74
C ARG A 165 -21.98 1.10 -1.47
N PHE A 166 -20.88 0.37 -1.37
CA PHE A 166 -19.95 0.42 -0.25
C PHE A 166 -18.64 1.04 -0.72
N ILE A 167 -18.18 2.05 0.01
CA ILE A 167 -16.87 2.68 -0.18
C ILE A 167 -16.09 2.36 1.09
N LEU A 168 -15.10 1.49 1.01
CA LEU A 168 -14.31 1.03 2.14
C LEU A 168 -12.86 1.51 2.01
N GLY A 169 -12.36 2.15 3.04
CA GLY A 169 -10.99 2.59 3.17
C GLY A 169 -10.24 1.78 4.23
N VAL A 170 -8.96 1.51 3.98
CA VAL A 170 -8.03 1.00 5.00
C VAL A 170 -6.73 1.79 4.97
N ARG A 171 -6.22 2.15 6.15
CA ARG A 171 -4.88 2.75 6.31
C ARG A 171 -4.20 2.25 7.59
N GLN A 172 -2.91 2.46 7.72
CA GLN A 172 -2.20 2.24 9.00
C GLN A 172 -2.56 3.35 10.01
N ALA A 173 -2.88 2.96 11.24
CA ALA A 173 -3.15 3.86 12.36
C ALA A 173 -1.88 4.66 12.73
N GLY A 174 -2.05 5.95 13.07
CA GLY A 174 -0.94 6.84 13.41
C GLY A 174 -0.12 7.36 12.21
N GLY A 175 -0.44 6.93 10.98
CA GLY A 175 0.17 7.44 9.76
C GLY A 175 -0.62 8.59 9.14
N ASN A 176 -0.32 9.84 9.50
CA ASN A 176 -0.64 11.02 8.66
C ASN A 176 0.41 11.19 7.53
N GLY A 177 0.88 10.07 6.97
CA GLY A 177 1.97 10.05 5.99
C GLY A 177 1.53 10.37 4.56
N TYR A 178 2.51 10.38 3.65
CA TYR A 178 2.36 10.62 2.21
C TYR A 178 1.53 9.59 1.44
N PHE A 179 1.04 8.55 2.10
CA PHE A 179 0.45 7.38 1.44
C PHE A 179 -1.06 7.43 1.54
N GLN A 180 -1.71 7.27 0.40
CA GLN A 180 -3.17 7.30 0.32
C GLN A 180 -3.73 6.01 0.93
N PRO A 181 -4.87 6.09 1.64
CA PRO A 181 -5.58 4.89 2.06
C PRO A 181 -5.95 4.02 0.86
N ILE A 182 -5.89 2.71 1.05
CA ILE A 182 -6.48 1.77 0.08
C ILE A 182 -7.97 1.99 0.11
N THR A 183 -8.57 2.26 -1.04
CA THR A 183 -10.02 2.41 -1.17
C THR A 183 -10.58 1.37 -2.13
N LEU A 184 -11.57 0.62 -1.66
CA LEU A 184 -12.38 -0.28 -2.46
C LEU A 184 -13.79 0.31 -2.57
N ASP A 185 -14.37 0.19 -3.76
CA ASP A 185 -15.71 0.68 -4.06
C ASP A 185 -16.47 -0.39 -4.82
N THR A 186 -17.60 -0.82 -4.27
CA THR A 186 -18.42 -1.88 -4.83
C THR A 186 -19.90 -1.56 -4.70
N MET A 187 -20.72 -2.23 -5.51
CA MET A 187 -22.18 -2.15 -5.41
C MET A 187 -22.81 -3.52 -5.50
N VAL A 188 -23.88 -3.71 -4.73
CA VAL A 188 -24.78 -4.86 -4.79
C VAL A 188 -26.18 -4.37 -5.12
N SER A 189 -26.86 -5.03 -6.05
CA SER A 189 -28.24 -4.75 -6.43
C SER A 189 -29.03 -6.05 -6.57
N LYS A 190 -30.34 -5.98 -6.37
CA LYS A 190 -31.29 -7.07 -6.67
C LYS A 190 -32.22 -6.69 -7.81
#